data_AF-A0ABD4A840-F1
#
_entry.id   AF-A0ABD4A840-F1
#
_cell.length_a   1.000
_cell.length_b   1.000
_cell.length_c   1.000
_cell.angle_alpha   90.00
_cell.angle_beta   90.00
_cell.angle_gamma   90.00
#
_symmetry.space_group_name_H-M   'P 1'
#
loop_
_entity.id
_entity.type
_entity.pdbx_description
1 polymer ?
#
loop_
_entity_poly.entity_id
_entity_poly.type
_entity_poly.pdbx_seq_one_letter_code
_entity_poly.pdbx_strand_id
1 'polypeptide(L)'
;MLIKPKKLHPGDKVATVSPSWGGAGDPEIRWRYEQGVERLETVFDLQVEPMPNSLKGTEYLYNHPEARAEDLMAAFRDPDIKAIFTNIGGEDSIRLLPYIDFKVIHNNPKIFMGYSDTTIPHLFCLKAGVSSFYGPSILVDFAENIEMHPYTVDKIKRTLFSNPHFARLK
;
A
#
# COMPACT_ATOMS: atom_id res chain seq x y z
N MET A 1 -21.59 -6.89 0.92
CA MET A 1 -21.12 -5.76 0.09
C MET A 1 -19.89 -5.18 0.77
N LEU A 2 -18.86 -4.76 0.02
CA LEU A 2 -17.63 -4.20 0.59
C LEU A 2 -17.74 -2.69 0.81
N ILE A 3 -17.11 -2.18 1.86
CA ILE A 3 -16.98 -0.75 2.13
C ILE A 3 -16.02 -0.15 1.09
N LYS A 4 -16.50 0.87 0.36
CA LYS A 4 -15.67 1.63 -0.57
C LYS A 4 -14.89 2.72 0.19
N PRO A 5 -13.55 2.75 0.15
CA PRO A 5 -12.78 3.80 0.80
C PRO A 5 -12.95 5.16 0.10
N LYS A 6 -12.61 6.23 0.82
CA LYS A 6 -12.61 7.60 0.27
C LYS A 6 -11.49 7.75 -0.77
N LYS A 7 -11.69 8.64 -1.74
CA LYS A 7 -10.67 9.04 -2.70
C LYS A 7 -9.56 9.88 -2.02
N LEU A 8 -8.38 9.88 -2.61
CA LEU A 8 -7.25 10.73 -2.27
C LEU A 8 -7.42 12.16 -2.82
N HIS A 9 -6.76 13.09 -2.16
CA HIS A 9 -6.55 14.47 -2.56
C HIS A 9 -5.06 14.82 -2.47
N PRO A 10 -4.61 15.82 -3.25
CA PRO A 10 -3.34 16.50 -2.99
C PRO A 10 -3.20 16.90 -1.52
N GLY A 11 -2.02 16.69 -0.94
CA GLY A 11 -1.68 16.88 0.47
C GLY A 11 -2.00 15.69 1.40
N ASP A 12 -2.72 14.66 0.93
CA ASP A 12 -3.06 13.52 1.79
C ASP A 12 -1.81 12.71 2.19
N LYS A 13 -1.77 12.29 3.45
CA LYS A 13 -0.73 11.38 3.96
C LYS A 13 -1.01 9.94 3.53
N VAL A 14 0.03 9.25 3.06
CA VAL A 14 -0.02 7.85 2.65
C VAL A 14 1.10 7.06 3.31
N ALA A 15 0.81 5.80 3.65
CA ALA A 15 1.76 4.91 4.27
C ALA A 15 2.40 3.96 3.26
N THR A 16 3.68 3.65 3.45
CA THR A 16 4.36 2.55 2.75
C THR A 16 4.66 1.40 3.70
N VAL A 17 4.36 0.17 3.26
CA VAL A 17 4.49 -1.06 4.05
C VAL A 17 5.17 -2.18 3.27
N SER A 18 5.85 -3.09 3.97
CA SER A 18 6.50 -4.27 3.39
C SER A 18 5.89 -5.56 3.95
N PRO A 19 4.65 -5.95 3.55
CA PRO A 19 3.98 -7.12 4.12
C PRO A 19 4.58 -8.45 3.64
N SER A 20 5.40 -8.43 2.59
CA SER A 20 6.03 -9.60 1.98
C SER A 20 7.55 -9.45 1.99
N TRP A 21 8.22 -9.31 0.84
CA TRP A 21 9.67 -9.12 0.78
C TRP A 21 10.09 -7.75 1.36
N GLY A 22 11.11 -7.76 2.23
CA GLY A 22 11.60 -6.57 2.94
C GLY A 22 12.63 -5.72 2.21
N GLY A 23 12.89 -6.02 0.92
CA GLY A 23 14.02 -5.47 0.18
C GLY A 23 14.04 -3.96 0.00
N ALA A 24 12.92 -3.25 0.18
CA ALA A 24 12.90 -1.79 0.11
C ALA A 24 13.81 -1.11 1.14
N GLY A 25 14.11 -1.79 2.25
CA GLY A 25 15.06 -1.34 3.26
C GLY A 25 16.52 -1.70 3.01
N ASP A 26 16.81 -2.57 2.03
CA ASP A 26 18.18 -3.05 1.78
C ASP A 26 19.03 -1.93 1.15
N PRO A 27 20.31 -1.76 1.56
CA PRO A 27 21.13 -0.63 1.13
C PRO A 27 21.22 -0.42 -0.39
N GLU A 28 21.33 -1.50 -1.15
CA GLU A 28 21.46 -1.50 -2.61
C GLU A 28 20.13 -1.27 -3.36
N ILE A 29 19.00 -1.43 -2.67
CA ILE A 29 17.65 -1.22 -3.22
C ILE A 29 17.04 0.09 -2.71
N ARG A 30 17.54 0.65 -1.60
CA ARG A 30 16.95 1.82 -0.95
C ARG A 30 16.75 3.01 -1.89
N TRP A 31 17.69 3.25 -2.82
CA TRP A 31 17.55 4.30 -3.83
C TRP A 31 16.29 4.17 -4.69
N ARG A 32 15.86 2.94 -4.99
CA ARG A 32 14.65 2.64 -5.77
C ARG A 32 13.39 2.95 -4.96
N TYR A 33 13.40 2.66 -3.66
CA TYR A 33 12.32 3.07 -2.76
C TYR A 33 12.17 4.59 -2.75
N GLU A 34 13.27 5.33 -2.53
CA GLU A 34 13.25 6.80 -2.51
C GLU A 34 12.78 7.39 -3.84
N GLN A 35 13.17 6.81 -4.98
CA GLN A 35 12.67 7.22 -6.30
C GLN A 35 11.14 7.11 -6.39
N GLY A 36 10.56 6.00 -5.91
CA GLY A 36 9.12 5.81 -5.90
C GLY A 36 8.39 6.75 -4.95
N VAL A 37 8.96 7.02 -3.77
CA VAL A 37 8.47 8.03 -2.82
C VAL A 37 8.43 9.41 -3.48
N GLU A 38 9.52 9.83 -4.11
CA GLU A 38 9.61 11.11 -4.81
C GLU A 38 8.50 11.24 -5.88
N ARG A 39 8.09 10.15 -6.55
CA ARG A 39 6.99 10.21 -7.54
C ARG A 39 5.61 10.33 -6.89
N LEU A 40 5.39 9.68 -5.75
CA LEU A 40 4.17 9.92 -4.97
C LEU A 40 4.05 11.38 -4.54
N GLU A 41 5.16 11.98 -4.10
CA GLU A 41 5.20 13.37 -3.66
C GLU A 41 5.07 14.35 -4.83
N THR A 42 5.79 14.16 -5.94
CA THR A 42 5.87 15.15 -7.02
C THR A 42 4.79 15.00 -8.09
N VAL A 43 4.35 13.78 -8.41
CA VAL A 43 3.37 13.53 -9.50
C VAL A 43 1.93 13.57 -8.97
N PHE A 44 1.73 13.19 -7.71
CA PHE A 44 0.42 13.06 -7.08
C PHE A 44 0.19 14.03 -5.91
N ASP A 45 1.21 14.78 -5.50
CA ASP A 45 1.15 15.71 -4.36
C ASP A 45 0.69 14.99 -3.08
N LEU A 46 1.40 13.94 -2.67
CA LEU A 46 1.10 13.18 -1.45
C LEU A 46 2.22 13.34 -0.43
N GLN A 47 1.93 13.10 0.85
CA GLN A 47 2.94 13.04 1.90
C GLN A 47 3.20 11.57 2.27
N VAL A 48 4.42 11.08 2.07
CA VAL A 48 4.71 9.65 2.27
C VAL A 48 5.34 9.39 3.63
N GLU A 49 4.80 8.41 4.35
CA GLU A 49 5.31 7.98 5.65
C GLU A 49 5.59 6.47 5.64
N PRO A 50 6.86 6.02 5.73
CA PRO A 50 7.13 4.61 5.90
C PRO A 50 6.75 4.15 7.30
N MET A 51 6.04 3.02 7.37
CA MET A 51 5.72 2.43 8.67
C MET A 51 7.00 1.95 9.41
N PRO A 52 6.99 1.91 10.75
CA PRO A 52 8.21 1.83 11.55
C PRO A 52 9.15 0.66 11.23
N ASN A 53 8.62 -0.47 10.74
CA ASN A 53 9.41 -1.64 10.41
C ASN A 53 9.69 -1.80 8.91
N SER A 54 8.94 -1.12 8.04
CA SER A 54 8.82 -1.45 6.61
C SER A 54 10.12 -1.34 5.82
N LEU A 55 11.12 -0.65 6.36
CA LEU A 55 12.42 -0.43 5.75
C LEU A 55 13.59 -0.97 6.59
N LYS A 56 13.34 -1.95 7.48
CA LYS A 56 14.38 -2.64 8.26
C LYS A 56 15.16 -3.71 7.48
N GLY A 57 14.86 -3.87 6.18
CA GLY A 57 15.56 -4.78 5.27
C GLY A 57 14.98 -6.20 5.25
N THR A 58 15.45 -6.98 4.27
CA THR A 58 14.96 -8.32 3.95
C THR A 58 15.08 -9.29 5.12
N GLU A 59 16.26 -9.36 5.74
CA GLU A 59 16.53 -10.34 6.80
C GLU A 59 15.62 -10.12 8.02
N TYR A 60 15.49 -8.88 8.48
CA TYR A 60 14.62 -8.55 9.61
C TYR A 60 13.16 -8.91 9.28
N LEU A 61 12.64 -8.43 8.15
CA LEU A 61 11.21 -8.59 7.85
C LEU A 61 10.84 -10.04 7.55
N TYR A 62 11.76 -10.83 6.99
CA TYR A 62 11.56 -12.27 6.86
C TYR A 62 11.42 -12.95 8.22
N ASN A 63 12.27 -12.61 9.18
CA ASN A 63 12.25 -13.22 10.52
C ASN A 63 11.12 -12.70 11.42
N HIS A 64 10.55 -11.54 11.11
CA HIS A 64 9.55 -10.85 11.95
C HIS A 64 8.21 -10.62 11.23
N PRO A 65 7.41 -11.67 10.93
CA PRO A 65 6.07 -11.51 10.37
C PRO A 65 5.12 -10.70 11.27
N GLU A 66 5.30 -10.73 12.59
CA GLU A 66 4.57 -9.92 13.56
C GLU A 66 4.82 -8.42 13.35
N ALA A 67 6.07 -8.01 13.09
CA ALA A 67 6.42 -6.61 12.84
C ALA A 67 5.80 -6.10 11.52
N ARG A 68 5.69 -6.96 10.51
CA ARG A 68 4.99 -6.65 9.26
C ARG A 68 3.49 -6.46 9.48
N ALA A 69 2.87 -7.28 10.31
CA ALA A 69 1.47 -7.13 10.68
C ALA A 69 1.23 -5.89 11.53
N GLU A 70 2.13 -5.57 12.47
CA GLU A 70 2.09 -4.35 13.28
C GLU A 70 2.09 -3.09 12.42
N ASP A 71 2.98 -3.00 11.42
CA ASP A 71 3.01 -1.90 10.45
C ASP A 71 1.67 -1.76 9.71
N LEU A 72 1.09 -2.88 9.26
CA LEU A 72 -0.21 -2.86 8.59
C LEU A 72 -1.31 -2.37 9.54
N MET A 73 -1.34 -2.86 10.79
CA MET A 73 -2.33 -2.45 11.78
C MET A 73 -2.15 -1.00 12.21
N ALA A 74 -0.92 -0.52 12.38
CA ALA A 74 -0.62 0.88 12.67
C ALA A 74 -1.11 1.79 11.53
N ALA A 75 -0.78 1.44 10.29
CA ALA A 75 -1.22 2.20 9.12
C ALA A 75 -2.75 2.27 9.00
N PHE A 76 -3.47 1.19 9.34
CA PHE A 76 -4.94 1.21 9.37
C PHE A 76 -5.48 2.05 10.54
N ARG A 77 -4.92 1.94 11.75
CA ARG A 77 -5.39 2.66 12.95
C ARG A 77 -5.20 4.17 12.86
N ASP A 78 -4.16 4.63 12.18
CA ASP A 78 -3.86 6.05 12.09
C ASP A 78 -4.91 6.80 11.23
N PRO A 79 -5.69 7.74 11.79
CA PRO A 79 -6.69 8.48 11.02
C PRO A 79 -6.10 9.45 9.99
N ASP A 80 -4.83 9.84 10.11
CA ASP A 80 -4.16 10.77 9.20
C ASP A 80 -3.74 10.09 7.90
N ILE A 81 -3.43 8.79 7.94
CA ILE A 81 -3.11 7.98 6.75
C ILE A 81 -4.38 7.71 5.93
N LYS A 82 -4.41 8.19 4.68
CA LYS A 82 -5.54 8.05 3.75
C LYS A 82 -5.41 6.89 2.76
N ALA A 83 -4.19 6.43 2.52
CA ALA A 83 -3.90 5.25 1.72
C ALA A 83 -2.69 4.48 2.24
N ILE A 84 -2.65 3.18 1.96
CA ILE A 84 -1.55 2.27 2.26
C ILE A 84 -1.09 1.66 0.93
N PHE A 85 0.18 1.84 0.60
CA PHE A 85 0.81 1.28 -0.60
C PHE A 85 1.85 0.24 -0.19
N THR A 86 1.83 -0.93 -0.83
CA THR A 86 2.88 -1.93 -0.59
C THR A 86 4.14 -1.56 -1.36
N ASN A 87 5.28 -1.78 -0.72
CA ASN A 87 6.58 -1.53 -1.32
C ASN A 87 6.82 -2.48 -2.49
N ILE A 88 6.54 -3.78 -2.29
CA ILE A 88 6.72 -4.85 -3.26
C ILE A 88 5.94 -6.11 -2.81
N GLY A 89 5.79 -7.07 -3.72
CA GLY A 89 5.32 -8.43 -3.41
C GLY A 89 6.42 -9.31 -2.78
N GLY A 90 6.33 -10.62 -2.99
CA GLY A 90 7.24 -11.62 -2.42
C GLY A 90 6.52 -12.98 -2.43
N GLU A 91 6.55 -13.74 -1.34
CA GLU A 91 5.96 -15.10 -1.31
C GLU A 91 5.46 -15.59 0.05
N ASP A 92 5.59 -14.80 1.13
CA ASP A 92 5.39 -15.30 2.50
C ASP A 92 4.44 -14.46 3.35
N SER A 93 3.70 -13.49 2.78
CA SER A 93 2.81 -12.61 3.55
C SER A 93 1.65 -13.35 4.24
N ILE A 94 1.39 -14.62 3.89
CA ILE A 94 0.49 -15.52 4.63
C ILE A 94 0.89 -15.70 6.10
N ARG A 95 2.18 -15.54 6.43
CA ARG A 95 2.68 -15.63 7.80
C ARG A 95 2.17 -14.51 8.71
N LEU A 96 1.60 -13.44 8.14
CA LEU A 96 0.97 -12.37 8.92
C LEU A 96 -0.37 -12.80 9.53
N LEU A 97 -1.05 -13.81 8.97
CA LEU A 97 -2.44 -14.17 9.32
C LEU A 97 -2.72 -14.29 10.83
N PRO A 98 -1.84 -14.90 11.68
CA PRO A 98 -2.08 -14.99 13.12
C PRO A 98 -2.10 -13.64 13.85
N TYR A 99 -1.57 -12.59 13.25
CA TYR A 99 -1.36 -11.27 13.88
C TYR A 99 -2.33 -10.20 13.37
N ILE A 100 -3.22 -10.53 12.42
CA ILE A 100 -4.16 -9.59 11.84
C ILE A 100 -5.42 -9.47 12.68
N ASP A 101 -5.73 -8.24 13.10
CA ASP A 101 -7.04 -7.89 13.66
C ASP A 101 -7.95 -7.32 12.57
N PHE A 102 -8.89 -8.15 12.09
CA PHE A 102 -9.83 -7.74 11.05
C PHE A 102 -10.77 -6.59 11.48
N LYS A 103 -11.00 -6.39 12.79
CA LYS A 103 -11.83 -5.28 13.27
C LYS A 103 -11.13 -3.95 13.07
N VAL A 104 -9.80 -3.92 13.19
CA VAL A 104 -9.00 -2.71 12.91
C VAL A 104 -9.19 -2.28 11.46
N ILE A 105 -9.10 -3.21 10.51
CA ILE A 105 -9.29 -2.92 9.09
C ILE A 105 -10.74 -2.48 8.82
N HIS A 106 -11.72 -3.20 9.36
CA HIS A 106 -13.15 -2.91 9.16
C HIS A 106 -13.54 -1.50 9.63
N ASN A 107 -13.05 -1.10 10.81
CA ASN A 107 -13.40 0.17 11.43
C ASN A 107 -12.62 1.36 10.84
N ASN A 108 -11.57 1.11 10.04
CA ASN A 108 -10.73 2.15 9.45
C ASN A 108 -10.59 1.98 7.93
N PRO A 109 -11.71 2.01 7.17
CA PRO A 109 -11.68 1.76 5.73
C PRO A 109 -10.90 2.87 5.02
N LYS A 110 -9.78 2.49 4.39
CA LYS A 110 -8.92 3.35 3.59
C LYS A 110 -8.39 2.60 2.37
N ILE A 111 -7.79 3.32 1.42
CA ILE A 111 -7.20 2.69 0.24
C ILE A 111 -6.06 1.78 0.69
N PHE A 112 -6.07 0.53 0.22
CA PHE A 112 -4.95 -0.40 0.32
C PHE A 112 -4.63 -0.88 -1.10
N MET A 113 -3.39 -0.72 -1.56
CA MET A 113 -3.01 -1.05 -2.93
C MET A 113 -1.63 -1.71 -3.03
N GLY A 114 -1.56 -2.66 -3.96
CA GLY A 114 -0.38 -3.43 -4.37
C GLY A 114 -0.80 -4.65 -5.16
N TYR A 115 0.14 -5.51 -5.57
CA TYR A 115 -0.16 -6.71 -6.36
C TYR A 115 0.81 -7.86 -6.05
N SER A 116 0.66 -8.99 -6.76
CA SER A 116 1.43 -10.23 -6.55
C SER A 116 1.09 -10.86 -5.18
N ASP A 117 2.06 -11.25 -4.36
CA ASP A 117 1.83 -11.80 -3.02
C ASP A 117 1.05 -10.86 -2.08
N THR A 118 1.00 -9.56 -2.40
CA THR A 118 0.06 -8.60 -1.79
C THR A 118 -1.41 -9.07 -1.88
N THR A 119 -1.72 -10.04 -2.73
CA THR A 119 -3.00 -10.77 -2.76
C THR A 119 -3.43 -11.22 -1.36
N ILE A 120 -2.51 -11.71 -0.52
CA ILE A 120 -2.88 -12.13 0.83
C ILE A 120 -3.37 -10.95 1.70
N PRO A 121 -2.64 -9.82 1.81
CA PRO A 121 -3.18 -8.60 2.39
C PRO A 121 -4.51 -8.10 1.78
N HIS A 122 -4.73 -8.30 0.47
CA HIS A 122 -6.05 -8.03 -0.14
C HIS A 122 -7.14 -8.96 0.41
N LEU A 123 -6.83 -10.23 0.66
CA LEU A 123 -7.76 -11.15 1.33
C LEU A 123 -8.04 -10.73 2.78
N PHE A 124 -7.10 -10.09 3.46
CA PHE A 124 -7.37 -9.52 4.79
C PHE A 124 -8.39 -8.37 4.71
N CYS A 125 -8.22 -7.46 3.75
CA CYS A 125 -9.19 -6.38 3.48
C CYS A 125 -10.56 -6.94 3.11
N LEU A 126 -10.60 -7.93 2.21
CA LEU A 126 -11.81 -8.62 1.79
C LEU A 126 -12.54 -9.25 2.98
N LYS A 127 -11.81 -9.97 3.85
CA LYS A 127 -12.35 -10.61 5.05
C LYS A 127 -12.91 -9.59 6.05
N ALA A 128 -12.26 -8.44 6.17
CA ALA A 128 -12.73 -7.30 6.96
C ALA A 128 -13.88 -6.53 6.28
N GLY A 129 -14.30 -6.90 5.07
CA GLY A 129 -15.38 -6.24 4.34
C GLY A 129 -15.01 -4.90 3.73
N VAL A 130 -13.72 -4.63 3.50
CA VAL A 130 -13.21 -3.39 2.89
C VAL A 130 -12.72 -3.68 1.47
N SER A 131 -13.13 -2.86 0.51
CA SER A 131 -12.63 -2.95 -0.87
C SER A 131 -11.20 -2.42 -0.94
N SER A 132 -10.26 -3.26 -1.36
CA SER A 132 -8.89 -2.87 -1.70
C SER A 132 -8.67 -2.81 -3.22
N PHE A 133 -7.46 -2.43 -3.65
CA PHE A 133 -7.13 -2.20 -5.06
C PHE A 133 -5.95 -3.06 -5.49
N TYR A 134 -6.18 -4.00 -6.40
CA TYR A 134 -5.09 -4.73 -7.04
C TYR A 134 -4.41 -3.81 -8.06
N GLY A 135 -3.19 -3.36 -7.78
CA GLY A 135 -2.58 -2.26 -8.53
C GLY A 135 -1.12 -1.99 -8.20
N PRO A 136 -0.58 -0.87 -8.69
CA PRO A 136 0.84 -0.51 -8.63
C PRO A 136 1.47 -0.62 -7.23
N SER A 137 2.75 -1.00 -7.18
CA SER A 137 3.59 -1.05 -5.97
C SER A 137 4.79 -0.10 -6.07
N ILE A 138 5.38 0.30 -4.93
CA ILE A 138 6.41 1.35 -4.90
C ILE A 138 7.62 1.00 -5.80
N LEU A 139 8.25 -0.15 -5.57
CA LEU A 139 9.52 -0.48 -6.21
C LEU A 139 9.40 -0.81 -7.71
N VAL A 140 8.23 -1.30 -8.13
CA VAL A 140 8.02 -1.77 -9.49
C VAL A 140 7.48 -0.69 -10.40
N ASP A 141 6.45 0.04 -9.95
CA ASP A 141 5.67 0.93 -10.83
C ASP A 141 5.93 2.42 -10.54
N PHE A 142 5.85 2.82 -9.27
CA PHE A 142 6.08 4.23 -8.91
C PHE A 142 7.53 4.63 -9.11
N ALA A 143 8.45 3.70 -8.86
CA ALA A 143 9.87 3.87 -9.04
C ALA A 143 10.35 3.55 -10.46
N GLU A 144 9.50 3.49 -11.49
CA GLU A 144 9.96 3.27 -12.87
C GLU A 144 11.10 4.25 -13.24
N ASN A 145 12.13 3.75 -13.92
CA ASN A 145 13.30 4.58 -14.23
C ASN A 145 12.92 5.72 -15.17
N ILE A 146 13.60 6.86 -15.00
CA ILE A 146 13.38 8.10 -15.76
C ILE A 146 12.04 8.76 -15.40
N GLU A 147 10.93 8.12 -15.73
CA GLU A 147 9.58 8.62 -15.45
C GLU A 147 8.56 7.49 -15.27
N MET A 148 7.48 7.78 -14.54
CA MET A 148 6.35 6.87 -14.46
C MET A 148 5.64 6.78 -15.82
N HIS A 149 5.27 5.57 -16.22
CA HIS A 149 4.52 5.38 -17.46
C HIS A 149 3.17 6.14 -17.44
N PRO A 150 2.84 6.96 -18.47
CA PRO A 150 1.65 7.81 -18.46
C PRO A 150 0.32 7.06 -18.26
N TYR A 151 0.23 5.83 -18.77
CA TYR A 151 -0.93 4.95 -18.54
C TYR A 151 -1.15 4.68 -17.04
N THR A 152 -0.10 4.35 -16.30
CA THR A 152 -0.18 4.05 -14.87
C THR A 152 -0.63 5.28 -14.09
N VAL A 153 -0.07 6.45 -14.43
CA VAL A 153 -0.47 7.74 -13.83
C VAL A 153 -1.95 8.04 -14.08
N ASP A 154 -2.43 7.88 -15.33
CA ASP A 154 -3.86 8.06 -15.68
C ASP A 154 -4.76 7.12 -14.88
N LYS A 155 -4.41 5.83 -14.76
CA LYS A 155 -5.22 4.85 -14.02
C LYS A 155 -5.25 5.11 -12.52
N ILE A 156 -4.13 5.53 -11.93
CA ILE A 156 -4.11 5.93 -10.52
C ILE A 156 -5.01 7.15 -10.30
N LYS A 157 -4.88 8.20 -11.12
CA LYS A 157 -5.70 9.42 -10.99
C LYS A 157 -7.20 9.12 -11.12
N ARG A 158 -7.60 8.32 -12.11
CA ARG A 158 -9.01 7.94 -12.30
C ARG A 158 -9.54 7.08 -11.15
N THR A 159 -8.76 6.12 -10.66
CA THR A 159 -9.24 5.16 -9.67
C THR A 159 -9.23 5.73 -8.25
N LEU A 160 -8.16 6.44 -7.87
CA LEU A 160 -7.91 6.83 -6.48
C LEU A 160 -8.16 8.31 -6.20
N PHE A 161 -8.06 9.21 -7.19
CA PHE A 161 -8.24 10.66 -7.00
C PHE A 161 -9.57 11.20 -7.54
N SER A 162 -10.33 10.37 -8.26
CA SER A 162 -11.63 10.74 -8.79
C SER A 162 -12.73 9.91 -8.16
N ASN A 163 -13.94 10.46 -8.10
CA ASN A 163 -15.15 9.69 -7.88
C ASN A 163 -15.87 9.63 -9.21
N PRO A 164 -15.56 8.69 -10.12
CA PRO A 164 -16.42 8.51 -11.26
C PRO A 164 -17.77 8.07 -10.67
N HIS A 165 -18.83 8.82 -10.98
CA HIS A 165 -20.16 8.25 -11.01
C HIS A 165 -20.14 7.15 -12.07
N PHE A 166 -19.67 5.95 -11.71
CA PHE A 166 -20.00 4.77 -12.49
C PHE A 166 -21.50 4.63 -12.32
N ALA A 167 -22.24 5.04 -13.36
CA ALA A 167 -23.64 4.71 -13.50
C ALA A 167 -23.78 3.24 -13.12
N ARG A 168 -24.69 2.94 -12.19
CA ARG A 168 -25.05 1.56 -11.84
C ARG A 168 -25.23 0.81 -13.16
N LEU A 169 -24.38 -0.18 -13.41
CA LEU A 169 -24.72 -1.20 -14.40
C LEU A 169 -26.03 -1.81 -13.87
N LYS A 170 -27.11 -1.54 -14.61
CA LYS A 170 -28.41 -2.12 -14.38
C LYS A 170 -28.34 -3.62 -14.65
#